data_AF-A0A3D2YGU2-F1
#
_entry.id   AF-A0A3D2YGU2-F1
#
_cell.length_a   1.000
_cell.length_b   1.000
_cell.length_c   1.000
_cell.angle_alpha   90.00
_cell.angle_beta   90.00
_cell.angle_gamma   90.00
#
_symmetry.space_group_name_H-M   'P 1'
#
loop_
_entity.id
_entity.type
_entity.pdbx_description
1 polymer ?
#
loop_
_entity_poly.entity_id
_entity_poly.type
_entity_poly.pdbx_seq_one_letter_code
_entity_poly.pdbx_strand_id
1 'polypeptide(L)'
;MVQLTKMQQRIYDYIAQTIRTQGYPPSVREIGDAVGLKSPSTVHFHLKHMEELGVIGKGAGKGRALTLTEPLPEENQIPIVGTVAAGTPILAEECIEDYLTFDAGGDSSQYFALRVRGESMLNAGILPDDLVVVRQQQTANNGEIVVALLG
;
A
#
# COMPACT_ATOMS: atom_id res chain seq x y z
N MET A 1 -14.20 -1.55 -4.13
CA MET A 1 -13.45 -0.38 -3.61
C MET A 1 -14.32 0.85 -3.68
N VAL A 2 -14.41 1.62 -2.59
CA VAL A 2 -15.14 2.91 -2.55
C VAL A 2 -14.38 3.95 -3.38
N GLN A 3 -15.05 4.64 -4.30
CA GLN A 3 -14.41 5.74 -5.03
C GLN A 3 -14.47 7.05 -4.23
N LEU A 4 -13.31 7.51 -3.77
CA LEU A 4 -13.15 8.82 -3.14
C LEU A 4 -12.86 9.89 -4.20
N THR A 5 -13.42 11.08 -4.01
CA THR A 5 -13.02 12.24 -4.81
C THR A 5 -11.57 12.63 -4.51
N LYS A 6 -10.89 13.34 -5.42
CA LYS A 6 -9.50 13.82 -5.21
C LYS A 6 -9.31 14.57 -3.89
N MET A 7 -10.34 15.32 -3.44
CA MET A 7 -10.28 16.03 -2.16
C MET A 7 -10.43 15.09 -0.96
N GLN A 8 -11.35 14.13 -1.03
CA GLN A 8 -11.53 13.11 0.02
C GLN A 8 -10.30 12.21 0.14
N GLN A 9 -9.65 11.86 -0.98
CA GLN A 9 -8.39 11.12 -0.96
C GLN A 9 -7.31 11.89 -0.22
N ARG A 10 -7.11 13.17 -0.51
CA ARG A 10 -6.15 14.01 0.23
C ARG A 10 -6.43 14.09 1.72
N ILE A 11 -7.71 14.14 2.10
CA ILE A 11 -8.12 14.12 3.51
C ILE A 11 -7.78 12.76 4.13
N TYR A 12 -8.09 11.66 3.44
CA TYR A 12 -7.77 10.31 3.87
C TYR A 12 -6.27 10.13 4.09
N ASP A 13 -5.45 10.48 3.09
CA ASP A 13 -3.99 10.34 3.12
C ASP A 13 -3.38 11.15 4.28
N TYR A 14 -3.90 12.34 4.54
CA TYR A 14 -3.43 13.17 5.66
C TYR A 14 -3.79 12.56 7.03
N ILE A 15 -5.02 12.07 7.20
CA ILE A 15 -5.45 11.38 8.42
C ILE A 15 -4.60 10.15 8.65
N ALA A 16 -4.41 9.36 7.60
CA ALA A 16 -3.59 8.16 7.57
C ALA A 16 -2.16 8.42 8.03
N GLN A 17 -1.49 9.38 7.40
CA GLN A 17 -0.12 9.74 7.72
C GLN A 17 0.02 10.28 9.15
N THR A 18 -0.96 11.06 9.62
CA THR A 18 -0.93 11.61 10.98
C THR A 18 -1.09 10.52 12.03
N ILE A 19 -2.02 9.58 11.84
CA ILE A 19 -2.18 8.44 12.75
C ILE A 19 -0.89 7.61 12.78
N ARG A 20 -0.27 7.36 11.63
CA ARG A 20 0.97 6.59 11.53
C ARG A 20 2.15 7.26 12.25
N THR A 21 2.28 8.57 12.14
CA THR A 21 3.43 9.33 12.67
C THR A 21 3.25 9.78 14.13
N GLN A 22 2.04 10.16 14.52
CA GLN A 22 1.75 10.74 15.85
C GLN A 22 1.02 9.76 16.78
N GLY A 23 0.43 8.70 16.24
CA GLY A 23 -0.36 7.73 17.00
C GLY A 23 -1.77 8.19 17.37
N TYR A 24 -2.20 9.37 16.89
CA TYR A 24 -3.54 9.90 17.11
C TYR A 24 -4.07 10.61 15.85
N PRO A 25 -5.40 10.65 15.64
CA PRO A 25 -6.00 11.30 14.48
C PRO A 25 -5.89 12.82 14.53
N PRO A 26 -5.73 13.50 13.38
CA PRO A 26 -5.70 14.96 13.33
C PRO A 26 -7.08 15.56 13.62
N SER A 27 -7.09 16.79 14.07
CA SER A 27 -8.29 17.59 14.26
C SER A 27 -8.85 18.13 12.94
N VAL A 28 -10.12 18.52 12.93
CA VAL A 28 -10.80 19.14 11.78
C VAL A 28 -10.06 20.40 11.28
N ARG A 29 -9.42 21.14 12.19
CA ARG A 29 -8.63 22.33 11.83
C ARG A 29 -7.34 21.95 11.10
N GLU A 30 -6.59 21.00 11.65
CA GLU A 30 -5.35 20.50 11.04
C GLU A 30 -5.60 19.89 9.66
N ILE A 31 -6.69 19.12 9.51
CA ILE A 31 -7.11 18.58 8.21
C ILE A 31 -7.38 19.72 7.23
N GLY A 32 -8.14 20.75 7.65
CA GLY A 32 -8.46 21.91 6.82
C GLY A 32 -7.21 22.65 6.35
N ASP A 33 -6.27 22.92 7.26
CA ASP A 33 -5.03 23.60 6.95
C ASP A 33 -4.14 22.77 6.01
N ALA A 34 -4.06 21.45 6.20
CA ALA A 34 -3.24 20.56 5.39
C ALA A 34 -3.77 20.37 3.95
N VAL A 35 -5.10 20.31 3.76
CA VAL A 35 -5.71 20.10 2.44
C VAL A 35 -6.11 21.40 1.73
N GLY A 36 -5.92 22.55 2.39
CA GLY A 36 -6.19 23.89 1.84
C GLY A 36 -7.65 24.34 1.93
N LEU A 37 -8.43 23.77 2.85
CA LEU A 37 -9.82 24.13 3.11
C LEU A 37 -9.93 25.18 4.22
N LYS A 38 -10.36 26.39 3.86
CA LYS A 38 -10.49 27.54 4.79
C LYS A 38 -11.64 27.42 5.79
N SER A 39 -12.62 26.55 5.53
CA SER A 39 -13.82 26.42 6.35
C SER A 39 -13.89 25.07 7.06
N PRO A 40 -13.94 25.03 8.40
CA PRO A 40 -14.13 23.80 9.16
C PRO A 40 -15.42 23.04 8.76
N SER A 41 -16.45 23.76 8.31
CA SER A 41 -17.71 23.16 7.87
C SER A 41 -17.54 22.31 6.60
N THR A 42 -16.68 22.74 5.68
CA THR A 42 -16.38 21.98 4.44
C THR A 42 -15.63 20.70 4.76
N VAL A 43 -14.69 20.75 5.70
CA VAL A 43 -13.99 19.55 6.18
C VAL A 43 -14.98 18.58 6.83
N HIS A 44 -15.88 19.08 7.68
CA HIS A 44 -16.91 18.26 8.33
C HIS A 44 -17.84 17.58 7.33
N PHE A 45 -18.20 18.28 6.24
CA PHE A 45 -19.00 17.71 5.15
C PHE A 45 -18.29 16.53 4.49
N HIS A 46 -17.00 16.69 4.14
CA HIS A 46 -16.22 15.59 3.54
C HIS A 46 -16.05 14.41 4.49
N LEU A 47 -15.74 14.67 5.77
CA LEU A 47 -15.61 13.62 6.79
C LEU A 47 -16.92 12.84 6.97
N LYS A 48 -18.07 13.53 7.05
CA LYS A 48 -19.37 12.86 7.16
C LYS A 48 -19.64 11.96 5.96
N HIS A 49 -19.36 12.44 4.75
CA HIS A 49 -19.54 11.65 3.54
C HIS A 49 -18.60 10.43 3.51
N MET A 50 -17.36 10.59 3.95
CA MET A 50 -16.40 9.49 4.09
C MET A 50 -16.83 8.48 5.16
N GLU A 51 -17.48 8.94 6.24
CA GLU A 51 -18.06 8.07 7.27
C GLU A 51 -19.25 7.28 6.73
N GLU A 52 -20.13 7.90 5.95
CA GLU A 52 -21.26 7.25 5.26
C GLU A 52 -20.79 6.20 4.24
N LEU A 53 -19.64 6.44 3.61
CA LEU A 53 -18.99 5.49 2.70
C LEU A 53 -18.26 4.36 3.45
N GLY A 54 -18.15 4.42 4.78
CA GLY A 54 -17.51 3.41 5.60
C GLY A 54 -15.98 3.44 5.58
N VAL A 55 -15.33 4.41 4.93
CA VAL A 55 -13.85 4.51 4.89
C VAL A 55 -13.26 5.05 6.20
N ILE A 56 -14.05 5.80 6.97
CA ILE A 56 -13.68 6.28 8.31
C ILE A 56 -14.81 5.98 9.30
N GLY A 57 -14.46 5.77 10.57
CA GLY A 57 -15.39 5.57 11.67
C GLY A 57 -15.10 6.52 12.83
N LYS A 58 -16.09 6.72 13.71
CA LYS A 58 -15.89 7.40 14.99
C LYS A 58 -15.73 6.34 16.08
N GLY A 59 -14.55 6.29 16.70
CA GLY A 59 -14.29 5.39 17.81
C GLY A 59 -15.25 5.64 18.98
N ALA A 60 -15.73 4.56 19.63
CA ALA A 60 -16.73 4.61 20.70
C ALA A 60 -16.23 5.14 22.06
N GLY A 61 -15.02 5.71 22.13
CA GLY A 61 -14.43 6.28 23.34
C GLY A 61 -14.67 7.78 23.47
N LYS A 62 -14.71 8.29 24.71
CA LYS A 62 -14.87 9.72 25.05
C LYS A 62 -13.81 10.59 24.35
N GLY A 63 -14.12 11.06 23.16
CA GLY A 63 -13.38 12.12 22.46
C GLY A 63 -12.94 11.74 21.06
N ARG A 64 -13.80 12.03 20.06
CA ARG A 64 -13.43 12.45 18.69
C ARG A 64 -12.30 11.67 17.97
N ALA A 65 -12.07 10.41 18.29
CA ALA A 65 -11.07 9.61 17.59
C ALA A 65 -11.66 9.18 16.24
N LEU A 66 -11.23 9.84 15.17
CA LEU A 66 -11.38 9.32 13.81
C LEU A 66 -10.56 8.03 13.73
N THR A 67 -11.23 6.91 13.46
CA THR A 67 -10.60 5.62 13.21
C THR A 67 -10.73 5.33 11.72
N LEU A 68 -9.69 4.80 11.09
CA LEU A 68 -9.79 4.32 9.72
C LEU A 68 -10.40 2.92 9.76
N THR A 69 -11.50 2.71 9.02
CA THR A 69 -12.24 1.44 9.04
C THR A 69 -11.48 0.36 8.27
N GLU A 70 -10.78 0.76 7.21
CA GLU A 70 -9.83 -0.09 6.53
C GLU A 70 -8.45 0.10 7.20
N PRO A 71 -7.72 -0.99 7.50
CA PRO A 71 -6.34 -0.87 7.91
C PRO A 71 -5.63 -0.02 6.87
N LEU A 72 -4.84 0.94 7.34
CA LEU A 72 -3.95 1.70 6.47
C LEU A 72 -3.27 0.71 5.53
N PRO A 73 -3.28 0.91 4.20
CA PRO A 73 -2.34 0.19 3.37
C PRO A 73 -0.98 0.42 4.02
N GLU A 74 -0.37 -0.66 4.49
CA GLU A 74 0.94 -0.58 5.08
C GLU A 74 1.85 -0.10 3.96
N GLU A 75 2.17 1.20 3.97
CA GLU A 75 3.26 1.74 3.18
C GLU A 75 4.47 0.90 3.53
N ASN A 76 5.11 0.34 2.49
CA ASN A 76 6.12 -0.72 2.58
C ASN A 76 5.57 -2.14 2.62
N GLN A 77 4.43 -2.46 2.01
CA GLN A 77 4.11 -3.83 1.65
C GLN A 77 4.27 -4.06 0.14
N ILE A 78 4.87 -5.20 -0.19
CA ILE A 78 4.97 -5.71 -1.56
C ILE A 78 4.20 -7.03 -1.65
N PRO A 79 3.51 -7.31 -2.76
CA PRO A 79 2.79 -8.56 -2.91
C PRO A 79 3.78 -9.72 -3.05
N ILE A 80 3.55 -10.80 -2.32
CA ILE A 80 4.16 -12.11 -2.57
C ILE A 80 3.33 -12.77 -3.67
N VAL A 81 3.94 -12.90 -4.85
CA VAL A 81 3.32 -13.53 -6.01
C VAL A 81 3.73 -14.99 -6.06
N GLY A 82 2.71 -15.85 -6.19
CA GLY A 82 2.86 -17.28 -6.26
C GLY A 82 3.18 -17.79 -7.66
N THR A 83 2.39 -18.75 -8.11
CA THR A 83 2.57 -19.36 -9.43
C THR A 83 2.01 -18.43 -10.50
N VAL A 84 2.86 -17.88 -11.37
CA VAL A 84 2.45 -17.03 -12.49
C VAL A 84 1.78 -17.91 -13.56
N ALA A 85 0.49 -17.70 -13.80
CA ALA A 85 -0.20 -18.31 -14.93
C ALA A 85 0.29 -17.70 -16.25
N ALA A 86 0.49 -18.53 -17.27
CA ALA A 86 0.90 -18.05 -18.60
C ALA A 86 -0.13 -17.06 -19.16
N GLY A 87 0.33 -15.89 -19.59
CA GLY A 87 -0.51 -14.87 -20.25
C GLY A 87 -1.18 -13.85 -19.31
N THR A 88 -1.08 -14.01 -18.00
CA THR A 88 -1.61 -13.04 -17.02
C THR A 88 -0.47 -12.19 -16.44
N PRO A 89 -0.67 -10.87 -16.21
CA PRO A 89 0.31 -10.05 -15.52
C PRO A 89 0.63 -10.61 -14.13
N ILE A 90 1.92 -10.63 -13.77
CA ILE A 90 2.42 -11.13 -12.48
C ILE A 90 1.73 -10.44 -11.29
N LEU A 91 1.32 -9.18 -11.45
CA LEU A 91 0.67 -8.37 -10.42
C LEU A 91 -0.88 -8.44 -10.43
N ALA A 92 -1.48 -9.41 -11.13
CA ALA A 92 -2.92 -9.63 -11.04
C ALA A 92 -3.29 -10.10 -9.62
N GLU A 93 -4.41 -9.61 -9.06
CA GLU A 93 -4.89 -10.01 -7.72
C GLU A 93 -4.98 -11.53 -7.55
N GLU A 94 -5.29 -12.26 -8.64
CA GLU A 94 -5.40 -13.72 -8.66
C GLU A 94 -4.06 -14.46 -8.43
N CYS A 95 -2.93 -13.77 -8.56
CA CYS A 95 -1.59 -14.34 -8.36
C CYS A 95 -0.95 -13.95 -7.02
N ILE A 96 -1.58 -13.07 -6.24
CA ILE A 96 -1.08 -12.60 -4.94
C ILE A 96 -1.44 -13.65 -3.86
N GLU A 97 -0.43 -14.25 -3.24
CA GLU A 97 -0.61 -15.23 -2.15
C GLU A 97 -0.62 -14.55 -0.77
N ASP A 98 0.22 -13.52 -0.56
CA ASP A 98 0.36 -12.80 0.71
C ASP A 98 1.06 -11.43 0.49
N TYR A 99 1.33 -10.68 1.56
CA TYR A 99 2.07 -9.43 1.53
C TYR A 99 3.31 -9.49 2.43
N LEU A 100 4.44 -8.95 1.94
CA LEU A 100 5.69 -8.84 2.68
C LEU A 100 5.97 -7.38 3.01
N THR A 101 6.26 -7.08 4.28
CA THR A 101 6.77 -5.76 4.66
C THR A 101 8.19 -5.57 4.12
N PHE A 102 8.37 -4.64 3.19
CA PHE A 102 9.61 -4.29 2.53
C PHE A 102 9.72 -2.77 2.33
N ASP A 103 10.71 -2.16 2.98
CA ASP A 103 11.01 -0.73 2.80
C ASP A 103 11.79 -0.53 1.49
N ALA A 104 11.07 -0.12 0.44
CA ALA A 104 11.64 0.11 -0.88
C ALA A 104 12.43 1.43 -0.98
N GLY A 105 12.46 2.26 0.08
CA GLY A 105 13.09 3.59 0.04
C GLY A 105 12.47 4.53 -1.00
N GLY A 106 11.21 4.29 -1.38
CA GLY A 106 10.55 4.95 -2.50
C GLY A 106 9.23 4.28 -2.90
N ASP A 107 8.98 4.17 -4.21
CA ASP A 107 7.75 3.60 -4.77
C ASP A 107 7.72 2.07 -4.64
N SER A 108 7.03 1.56 -3.63
CA SER A 108 6.88 0.11 -3.39
C SER A 108 6.04 -0.60 -4.46
N SER A 109 5.29 0.13 -5.29
CA SER A 109 4.44 -0.46 -6.34
C SER A 109 5.23 -1.15 -7.46
N GLN A 110 6.51 -0.83 -7.59
CA GLN A 110 7.41 -1.44 -8.56
C GLN A 110 8.05 -2.74 -8.05
N TYR A 111 7.76 -3.14 -6.82
CA TYR A 111 8.39 -4.30 -6.19
C TYR A 111 7.37 -5.38 -5.91
N PHE A 112 7.79 -6.63 -6.05
CA PHE A 112 7.02 -7.81 -5.68
C PHE A 112 7.98 -8.90 -5.21
N ALA A 113 7.50 -9.79 -4.34
CA ALA A 113 8.26 -10.93 -3.87
C ALA A 113 7.86 -12.19 -4.64
N LEU A 114 8.83 -13.06 -4.92
CA LEU A 114 8.59 -14.39 -5.49
C LEU A 114 9.17 -15.47 -4.57
N ARG A 115 8.48 -16.60 -4.46
CA ARG A 115 9.02 -17.79 -3.82
C ARG A 115 9.87 -18.59 -4.81
N VAL A 116 11.14 -18.78 -4.49
CA VAL A 116 12.08 -19.52 -5.34
C VAL A 116 11.75 -21.00 -5.30
N ARG A 117 11.63 -21.61 -6.49
CA ARG A 117 11.48 -23.06 -6.65
C ARG A 117 12.65 -23.63 -7.44
N GLY A 118 13.31 -24.64 -6.88
CA GLY A 118 14.45 -25.33 -7.48
C GLY A 118 15.81 -24.81 -7.01
N GLU A 119 16.86 -25.39 -7.59
CA GLU A 119 18.24 -25.29 -7.07
C GLU A 119 19.19 -24.56 -8.04
N SER A 120 18.67 -23.94 -9.11
CA SER A 120 19.49 -23.31 -10.16
C SER A 120 20.36 -22.15 -9.68
N MET A 121 20.00 -21.54 -8.54
CA MET A 121 20.65 -20.35 -8.00
C MET A 121 21.38 -20.58 -6.67
N LEU A 122 21.65 -21.85 -6.28
CA LEU A 122 22.36 -22.18 -5.04
C LEU A 122 23.73 -21.47 -4.92
N ASN A 123 24.48 -21.37 -6.02
CA ASN A 123 25.79 -20.71 -6.04
C ASN A 123 25.72 -19.19 -5.81
N ALA A 124 24.54 -18.57 -6.00
CA ALA A 124 24.29 -17.18 -5.69
C ALA A 124 23.78 -16.97 -4.25
N GLY A 125 23.69 -18.05 -3.45
CA GLY A 125 23.15 -18.02 -2.10
C GLY A 125 21.62 -17.95 -2.04
N ILE A 126 20.93 -18.23 -3.16
CA ILE A 126 19.47 -18.27 -3.24
C ILE A 126 19.04 -19.73 -3.12
N LEU A 127 18.35 -20.06 -2.04
CA LEU A 127 17.93 -21.42 -1.69
C LEU A 127 16.48 -21.68 -2.12
N PRO A 128 16.08 -22.95 -2.27
CA PRO A 128 14.67 -23.31 -2.41
C PRO A 128 13.84 -22.75 -1.25
N ASP A 129 12.64 -22.27 -1.56
CA ASP A 129 11.69 -21.63 -0.64
C ASP A 129 12.07 -20.24 -0.10
N ASP A 130 13.22 -19.68 -0.50
CA ASP A 130 13.54 -18.29 -0.22
C ASP A 130 12.55 -17.34 -0.92
N LEU A 131 12.29 -16.20 -0.27
CA LEU A 131 11.57 -15.08 -0.86
C LEU A 131 12.56 -14.08 -1.44
N VAL A 132 12.48 -13.88 -2.76
CA VAL A 132 13.29 -12.88 -3.46
C VAL A 132 12.45 -11.67 -3.80
N VAL A 133 12.94 -10.49 -3.44
CA VAL A 133 12.30 -9.22 -3.80
C VAL A 133 12.79 -8.79 -5.17
N VAL A 134 11.86 -8.58 -6.09
CA VAL A 134 12.11 -8.26 -7.48
C VAL A 134 11.56 -6.88 -7.77
N ARG A 135 12.40 -6.03 -8.39
CA ARG A 135 11.96 -4.76 -8.97
C ARG A 135 11.53 -4.97 -10.41
N GLN A 136 10.33 -4.56 -10.76
CA GLN A 136 9.83 -4.58 -12.12
C GLN A 136 10.55 -3.53 -12.97
N GLN A 137 11.26 -3.99 -14.00
CA GLN A 137 11.93 -3.13 -14.97
C GLN A 137 12.06 -3.85 -16.32
N GLN A 138 12.13 -3.06 -17.40
CA GLN A 138 12.23 -3.58 -18.77
C GLN A 138 13.67 -3.89 -19.20
N THR A 139 14.66 -3.43 -18.45
CA THR A 139 16.08 -3.52 -18.79
C THR A 139 16.87 -4.04 -17.61
N ALA A 140 17.93 -4.79 -17.89
CA ALA A 140 18.89 -5.28 -16.91
C ALA A 140 20.32 -5.13 -17.43
N ASN A 141 21.27 -5.01 -16.52
CA ASN A 141 22.70 -4.95 -16.84
C ASN A 141 23.33 -6.34 -16.81
N ASN A 142 24.41 -6.53 -17.56
CA ASN A 142 25.13 -7.80 -17.55
C ASN A 142 25.71 -8.09 -16.16
N GLY A 143 25.40 -9.28 -15.62
CA GLY A 143 25.80 -9.70 -14.28
C GLY A 143 24.73 -9.50 -13.20
N GLU A 144 23.60 -8.86 -13.51
CA GLU A 144 22.46 -8.80 -12.60
C GLU A 144 21.70 -10.13 -12.57
N ILE A 145 21.17 -10.50 -11.40
CA ILE A 145 20.23 -11.61 -11.28
C ILE A 145 18.85 -11.11 -11.66
N VAL A 146 18.24 -11.75 -12.67
CA VAL A 146 16.96 -11.32 -13.23
C VAL A 146 15.94 -12.44 -13.19
N VAL A 147 14.68 -12.05 -13.06
CA VAL A 147 13.55 -12.92 -13.37
C VAL A 147 13.06 -12.55 -14.75
N ALA A 148 13.19 -13.48 -15.69
CA ALA A 148 12.75 -13.30 -17.07
C ALA A 148 11.61 -14.26 -17.38
N LEU A 149 10.53 -13.73 -17.95
CA LEU A 149 9.47 -14.54 -18.53
C LEU A 149 9.83 -14.82 -19.99
N LEU A 150 10.05 -16.09 -20.33
CA LEU A 150 10.23 -16.53 -21.71
C LEU A 150 8.86 -16.89 -22.27
N GLY A 151 8.43 -16.17 -23.31
CA GLY A 151 7.19 -16.41 -24.05
C GLY A 151 7.46 -16.64 -25.52
#